data_AF-A0A3A8KA20-F1
#
_entry.id   AF-A0A3A8KA20-F1
#
_cell.length_a   1.000
_cell.length_b   1.000
_cell.length_c   1.000
_cell.angle_alpha   90.00
_cell.angle_beta   90.00
_cell.angle_gamma   90.00
#
_symmetry.space_group_name_H-M   'P 1'
#
loop_
_entity.id
_entity.type
_entity.pdbx_description
1 polymer ?
#
loop_
_entity_poly.entity_id
_entity_poly.type
_entity_poly.pdbx_seq_one_letter_code
_entity_poly.pdbx_strand_id
1 'polypeptide(L)'
;MERFPFTPDYGAQADSVLRVRKAQFGEGYTQRSGDGLNPVLRRWALQFSSLTKVDADALESFLRARAGVEPFEFVTPDTAWSVAAQPFGVGDEARTQWLLQRPLSPEMPHLLVPAADWSAPPTVYVAGVAQVAGTAYVLSASGLVTFTAAPAAGAALTFTGAGELVAHVVCEEWHRTAKGFNAYDFTATFQEEAG
;
A
#
# COMPACT_ATOMS: atom_id res chain seq x y z
N MET A 1 0.50 -17.93 -3.71
CA MET A 1 0.16 -17.02 -2.60
C MET A 1 -1.33 -16.78 -2.64
N GLU A 2 -1.99 -16.79 -1.49
CA GLU A 2 -3.43 -16.60 -1.41
C GLU A 2 -3.72 -15.25 -0.74
N ARG A 3 -4.71 -14.52 -1.26
CA ARG A 3 -5.12 -13.22 -0.73
C ARG A 3 -5.95 -13.39 0.53
N PHE A 4 -5.68 -12.57 1.53
CA PHE A 4 -6.47 -12.47 2.75
C PHE A 4 -7.92 -12.05 2.40
N PRO A 5 -8.93 -12.91 2.65
CA PRO A 5 -10.28 -12.68 2.14
C PRO A 5 -11.17 -11.82 3.06
N PHE A 6 -10.68 -11.45 4.26
CA PHE A 6 -11.47 -10.71 5.25
C PHE A 6 -11.11 -9.22 5.25
N THR A 7 -12.13 -8.37 5.29
CA THR A 7 -11.94 -6.92 5.41
C THR A 7 -11.90 -6.54 6.90
N PRO A 8 -10.80 -5.94 7.41
CA PRO A 8 -10.75 -5.44 8.78
C PRO A 8 -11.73 -4.27 8.97
N ASP A 9 -12.15 -4.01 10.21
CA ASP A 9 -12.95 -2.83 10.49
C ASP A 9 -12.19 -1.55 10.15
N TYR A 10 -12.93 -0.47 9.92
CA TYR A 10 -12.48 0.88 9.51
C TYR A 10 -11.48 1.56 10.48
N GLY A 11 -10.93 0.84 11.45
CA GLY A 11 -9.95 1.28 12.44
C GLY A 11 -8.67 0.43 12.47
N ALA A 12 -8.33 -0.32 11.42
CA ALA A 12 -7.04 -0.99 11.30
C ALA A 12 -5.89 0.03 11.54
N GLN A 13 -5.15 -0.13 12.62
CA GLN A 13 -4.03 0.76 12.94
C GLN A 13 -2.78 0.19 12.27
N ALA A 14 -2.24 0.93 11.30
CA ALA A 14 -0.95 0.64 10.69
C ALA A 14 0.15 1.27 11.57
N ASP A 15 0.82 0.45 12.38
CA ASP A 15 1.95 0.85 13.21
C ASP A 15 3.27 0.54 12.48
N SER A 16 4.09 1.56 12.22
CA SER A 16 5.41 1.35 11.60
C SER A 16 6.45 0.99 12.66
N VAL A 17 6.92 -0.26 12.68
CA VAL A 17 7.94 -0.71 13.64
C VAL A 17 9.33 -0.57 13.02
N LEU A 18 10.11 0.41 13.51
CA LEU A 18 11.51 0.56 13.11
C LEU A 18 12.38 -0.47 13.83
N ARG A 19 12.97 -1.42 13.10
CA ARG A 19 14.03 -2.30 13.60
C ARG A 19 15.36 -1.54 13.66
N VAL A 20 15.58 -0.91 14.81
CA VAL A 20 16.88 -0.30 15.14
C VAL A 20 17.69 -1.24 16.03
N ARG A 21 18.88 -1.66 15.58
CA ARG A 21 19.90 -2.20 16.49
C ARG A 21 20.52 -1.02 17.24
N LYS A 22 20.39 -1.03 18.57
CA LYS A 22 21.10 -0.10 19.46
C LYS A 22 22.30 -0.84 20.03
N ALA A 23 23.50 -0.45 19.61
CA ALA A 23 24.73 -0.82 20.31
C ALA A 23 25.08 0.31 21.27
N GLN A 24 25.16 -0.01 22.57
CA GLN A 24 25.58 0.92 23.60
C GLN A 24 27.03 0.62 23.95
N PHE A 25 27.93 1.55 23.63
CA PHE A 25 29.28 1.54 24.16
C PHE A 25 29.32 2.42 25.41
N GLY A 26 30.17 2.07 26.38
CA GLY A 26 30.31 2.84 27.61
C GLY A 26 30.57 4.33 27.33
N GLU A 27 30.22 5.19 28.30
CA GLU A 27 30.37 6.66 28.25
C GLU A 27 29.30 7.44 27.44
N GLY A 28 28.10 6.87 27.31
CA GLY A 28 26.92 7.62 26.86
C GLY A 28 26.77 7.77 25.34
N TYR A 29 27.67 7.16 24.56
CA TYR A 29 27.52 7.08 23.11
C TYR A 29 26.60 5.94 22.73
N THR A 30 25.51 6.27 22.03
CA THR A 30 24.60 5.30 21.41
C THR A 30 24.73 5.36 19.91
N GLN A 31 25.15 4.26 19.29
CA GLN A 31 25.14 4.13 17.84
C GLN A 31 23.84 3.44 17.42
N ARG A 32 23.06 4.12 16.58
CA ARG A 32 21.86 3.56 15.95
C ARG A 32 22.26 3.05 14.58
N SER A 33 22.08 1.75 14.33
CA SER A 33 22.20 1.18 12.99
C SER A 33 20.90 0.45 12.67
N GLY A 34 20.36 0.70 11.48
CA GLY A 34 19.22 -0.07 10.97
C GLY A 34 19.64 -1.53 10.86
N ASP A 35 18.78 -2.44 11.31
CA ASP A 35 19.09 -3.85 11.19
C ASP A 35 18.78 -4.36 9.77
N GLY A 36 19.82 -4.55 8.95
CA GLY A 36 19.68 -5.05 7.58
C GLY A 36 19.39 -3.99 6.51
N LEU A 37 19.14 -4.46 5.28
CA LEU A 37 18.86 -3.60 4.10
C LEU A 37 17.51 -2.87 4.20
N ASN A 38 16.54 -3.41 4.95
CA ASN A 38 15.20 -2.84 5.16
C ASN A 38 14.91 -2.71 6.67
N PRO A 39 15.34 -1.61 7.33
CA PRO A 39 15.21 -1.45 8.79
C PRO A 39 13.81 -0.98 9.25
N VAL A 40 12.85 -0.84 8.34
CA VAL A 40 11.46 -0.46 8.66
C VAL A 40 10.56 -1.57 8.16
N LEU A 41 10.03 -2.39 9.07
CA LEU A 41 8.99 -3.36 8.75
C LEU A 41 7.67 -2.77 9.20
N ARG A 42 6.69 -2.72 8.30
CA ARG A 42 5.36 -2.25 8.67
C ARG A 42 4.64 -3.35 9.45
N ARG A 43 3.95 -2.95 10.52
CA ARG A 43 3.08 -3.82 11.31
C ARG A 43 1.66 -3.27 11.21
N TRP A 44 0.70 -4.15 10.97
CA TRP A 44 -0.72 -3.79 10.93
C TRP A 44 -1.45 -4.49 12.07
N ALA A 45 -1.97 -3.70 13.01
CA ALA A 45 -2.88 -4.17 14.04
C ALA A 45 -4.30 -4.08 13.50
N LEU A 46 -4.86 -5.24 13.13
CA LEU A 46 -6.20 -5.38 12.60
C LEU A 46 -7.17 -5.72 13.71
N GLN A 47 -8.34 -5.10 13.67
CA GLN A 47 -9.46 -5.42 14.52
C GLN A 47 -10.67 -5.72 13.65
N PHE A 48 -11.38 -6.78 14.04
CA PHE A 48 -12.64 -7.21 13.46
C PHE A 48 -13.63 -7.35 14.61
N SER A 49 -14.75 -6.68 14.53
CA SER A 49 -15.79 -6.58 15.54
C SER A 49 -17.07 -7.17 14.97
N SER A 50 -17.89 -7.76 15.84
CA SER A 50 -19.17 -8.35 15.43
C SER A 50 -19.06 -9.45 14.35
N LEU A 51 -17.95 -10.20 14.32
CA LEU A 51 -17.83 -11.37 13.45
C LEU A 51 -18.81 -12.47 13.85
N THR A 52 -19.41 -13.13 12.87
CA THR A 52 -20.21 -14.32 13.13
C THR A 52 -19.32 -15.47 13.59
N LYS A 53 -19.90 -16.49 14.24
CA LYS A 53 -19.15 -17.69 14.64
C LYS A 53 -18.44 -18.35 13.45
N VAL A 54 -19.09 -18.37 12.30
CA VAL A 54 -18.58 -19.02 11.07
C VAL A 54 -17.40 -18.23 10.52
N ASP A 55 -17.52 -16.90 10.43
CA ASP A 55 -16.45 -16.05 9.90
C ASP A 55 -15.21 -16.07 10.82
N ALA A 56 -15.43 -16.01 12.14
CA ALA A 56 -14.33 -16.08 13.11
C ALA A 56 -13.61 -17.44 13.07
N ASP A 57 -14.33 -18.54 12.84
CA ASP A 57 -13.73 -19.89 12.70
C ASP A 57 -12.97 -20.04 11.39
N ALA A 58 -13.52 -19.51 10.29
CA ALA A 58 -12.86 -19.50 8.99
C ALA A 58 -11.57 -18.65 9.01
N LEU A 59 -11.62 -17.47 9.65
CA LEU A 59 -10.44 -16.60 9.83
C LEU A 59 -9.37 -17.29 10.68
N GLU A 60 -9.75 -17.89 11.80
CA GLU A 60 -8.82 -18.63 12.65
C GLU A 60 -8.21 -19.82 11.90
N SER A 61 -9.01 -20.56 11.13
CA SER A 61 -8.55 -21.69 10.32
C SER A 61 -7.57 -21.25 9.23
N PHE A 62 -7.85 -20.13 8.56
CA PHE A 62 -6.96 -19.53 7.57
C PHE A 62 -5.60 -19.15 8.17
N LEU A 63 -5.59 -18.48 9.32
CA LEU A 63 -4.36 -18.08 10.00
C LEU A 63 -3.59 -19.29 10.56
N ARG A 64 -4.31 -20.26 11.14
CA ARG A 64 -3.75 -21.51 11.67
C ARG A 64 -3.13 -22.38 10.58
N ALA A 65 -3.74 -22.46 9.40
CA ALA A 65 -3.22 -23.21 8.27
C ALA A 65 -1.84 -22.70 7.82
N ARG A 66 -1.61 -21.39 7.93
CA ARG A 66 -0.34 -20.72 7.57
C ARG A 66 0.68 -20.73 8.69
N ALA A 67 0.25 -21.01 9.93
CA ALA A 67 1.06 -21.17 11.13
C ALA A 67 2.10 -20.06 11.40
N GLY A 68 1.92 -18.85 10.85
CA GLY A 68 2.91 -17.77 10.91
C GLY A 68 4.19 -18.02 10.10
N VAL A 69 4.21 -19.03 9.23
CA VAL A 69 5.36 -19.41 8.40
C VAL A 69 5.12 -19.10 6.92
N GLU A 70 3.88 -19.20 6.45
CA GLU A 70 3.54 -18.91 5.06
C GLU A 70 3.05 -17.46 4.89
N PRO A 71 3.78 -16.61 4.14
CA PRO A 71 3.31 -15.27 3.82
C PRO A 71 2.09 -15.30 2.89
N PHE A 72 1.19 -14.37 3.12
CA PHE A 72 -0.03 -14.20 2.32
C PHE A 72 -0.17 -12.74 1.86
N GLU A 73 -0.96 -12.55 0.80
CA GLU A 73 -1.19 -11.22 0.24
C GLU A 73 -2.22 -10.48 1.09
N PHE A 74 -1.84 -9.34 1.66
CA PHE A 74 -2.69 -8.49 2.46
C PHE A 74 -2.81 -7.10 1.81
N VAL A 75 -4.05 -6.70 1.54
CA VAL A 75 -4.34 -5.35 1.04
C VAL A 75 -4.23 -4.39 2.21
N THR A 76 -3.26 -3.47 2.15
CA THR A 76 -2.99 -2.58 3.28
C THR A 76 -4.04 -1.47 3.35
N PRO A 77 -4.89 -1.41 4.40
CA PRO A 77 -6.06 -0.55 4.44
C PRO A 77 -5.72 0.94 4.44
N ASP A 78 -4.51 1.32 4.84
CA ASP A 78 -4.00 2.70 4.84
C ASP A 78 -3.49 3.18 3.46
N THR A 79 -3.36 2.27 2.50
CA THR A 79 -2.68 2.56 1.22
C THR A 79 -3.59 2.59 0.02
N ALA A 80 -4.85 2.17 0.17
CA ALA A 80 -5.84 2.26 -0.88
C ALA A 80 -5.97 3.71 -1.31
N TRP A 81 -5.74 3.96 -2.59
CA TRP A 81 -5.70 5.30 -3.14
C TRP A 81 -6.58 5.40 -4.37
N SER A 82 -7.26 6.52 -4.47
CA SER A 82 -8.00 6.89 -5.67
C SER A 82 -7.74 8.36 -5.92
N VAL A 83 -7.28 8.69 -7.13
CA VAL A 83 -7.09 10.07 -7.54
C VAL A 83 -7.82 10.31 -8.86
N ALA A 84 -8.42 11.48 -8.98
CA ALA A 84 -9.10 11.93 -10.18
C ALA A 84 -8.43 13.21 -10.67
N ALA A 85 -8.08 13.26 -11.95
CA ALA A 85 -7.41 14.38 -12.59
C ALA A 85 -6.17 14.89 -11.83
N GLN A 86 -5.42 13.99 -11.20
CA GLN A 86 -4.23 14.33 -10.43
C GLN A 86 -3.14 14.90 -11.36
N PRO A 87 -2.64 16.11 -11.11
CA PRO A 87 -1.55 16.66 -11.90
C PRO A 87 -0.24 15.93 -11.61
N PHE A 88 0.49 15.61 -12.67
CA PHE A 88 1.83 15.01 -12.57
C PHE A 88 2.87 15.77 -13.41
N GLY A 89 2.45 16.76 -14.20
CA GLY A 89 3.37 17.59 -14.96
C GLY A 89 2.68 18.56 -15.92
N VAL A 90 3.51 19.28 -16.66
CA VAL A 90 3.13 20.14 -17.77
C VAL A 90 4.01 19.79 -18.95
N GLY A 91 3.43 19.70 -20.15
CA GLY A 91 4.15 19.47 -21.38
C GLY A 91 5.15 20.60 -21.70
N ASP A 92 6.27 20.24 -22.30
CA ASP A 92 7.36 21.16 -22.66
C ASP A 92 7.88 20.95 -24.10
N GLU A 93 7.16 20.18 -24.93
CA GLU A 93 7.51 19.83 -26.33
C GLU A 93 8.83 19.08 -26.52
N ALA A 94 9.55 18.76 -25.44
CA ALA A 94 10.87 18.13 -25.50
C ALA A 94 10.91 16.80 -24.75
N ARG A 95 10.36 16.76 -23.53
CA ARG A 95 10.30 15.55 -22.73
C ARG A 95 9.21 14.64 -23.28
N THR A 96 9.43 13.34 -23.15
CA THR A 96 8.45 12.30 -23.51
C THR A 96 8.14 11.40 -22.32
N GLN A 97 8.80 11.60 -21.18
CA GLN A 97 8.69 10.74 -20.01
C GLN A 97 8.31 11.51 -18.77
N TRP A 98 7.35 10.97 -18.03
CA TRP A 98 6.89 11.50 -16.76
C TRP A 98 6.55 10.38 -15.80
N LEU A 99 6.85 10.60 -14.52
CA LEU A 99 6.41 9.70 -13.47
C LEU A 99 5.02 10.12 -12.99
N LEU A 100 4.07 9.19 -12.95
CA LEU A 100 2.79 9.43 -12.29
C LEU A 100 3.02 9.56 -10.79
N GLN A 101 2.54 10.66 -10.21
CA GLN A 101 2.72 10.97 -8.81
C GLN A 101 1.37 11.21 -8.13
N ARG A 102 1.16 10.55 -6.99
CA ARG A 102 -0.03 10.73 -6.16
C ARG A 102 0.36 11.25 -4.77
N PRO A 103 -0.53 11.97 -4.08
CA PRO A 103 -0.34 12.24 -2.66
C PRO A 103 -0.30 10.92 -1.87
N LEU A 104 0.60 10.83 -0.89
CA LEU A 104 0.68 9.66 0.00
C LEU A 104 -0.62 9.46 0.78
N SER A 105 -1.20 10.56 1.28
CA SER A 105 -2.42 10.56 2.08
C SER A 105 -3.17 11.88 1.90
N PRO A 106 -4.51 11.91 2.10
CA PRO A 106 -5.30 13.13 2.03
C PRO A 106 -4.85 14.19 3.05
N GLU A 107 -4.29 13.77 4.19
CA GLU A 107 -3.77 14.64 5.25
C GLU A 107 -2.36 15.20 4.94
N MET A 108 -1.64 14.61 3.99
CA MET A 108 -0.31 15.07 3.55
C MET A 108 -0.26 15.21 2.01
N PRO A 109 -1.02 16.16 1.42
CA PRO A 109 -1.17 16.27 -0.04
C PRO A 109 0.11 16.68 -0.78
N HIS A 110 1.10 17.24 -0.07
CA HIS A 110 2.36 17.70 -0.66
C HIS A 110 3.42 16.59 -0.77
N LEU A 111 3.26 15.49 -0.04
CA LEU A 111 4.18 14.36 -0.13
C LEU A 111 3.74 13.47 -1.29
N LEU A 112 4.40 13.67 -2.43
CA LEU A 112 4.13 12.92 -3.65
C LEU A 112 4.94 11.62 -3.69
N VAL A 113 4.26 10.52 -3.94
CA VAL A 113 4.85 9.19 -4.15
C VAL A 113 4.50 8.68 -5.55
N PRO A 114 5.28 7.74 -6.12
CA PRO A 114 4.91 7.11 -7.38
C PRO A 114 3.53 6.47 -7.30
N ALA A 115 2.71 6.69 -8.31
CA ALA A 115 1.41 6.02 -8.45
C ALA A 115 1.64 4.62 -9.03
N ALA A 116 2.05 3.70 -8.16
CA ALA A 116 2.24 2.27 -8.46
C ALA A 116 1.11 1.41 -7.84
N ASP A 117 1.15 0.10 -8.10
CA ASP A 117 0.24 -0.89 -7.52
C ASP A 117 -1.25 -0.60 -7.80
N TRP A 118 -1.53 -0.21 -9.05
CA TRP A 118 -2.91 0.03 -9.49
C TRP A 118 -3.65 -1.28 -9.71
N SER A 119 -4.94 -1.30 -9.36
CA SER A 119 -5.83 -2.44 -9.65
C SER A 119 -6.20 -2.51 -11.14
N ALA A 120 -6.17 -1.36 -11.82
CA ALA A 120 -6.36 -1.23 -13.27
C ALA A 120 -5.46 -0.10 -13.82
N PRO A 121 -4.96 -0.20 -15.06
CA PRO A 121 -4.07 0.81 -15.63
C PRO A 121 -4.69 2.23 -15.56
N PRO A 122 -3.99 3.21 -14.95
CA PRO A 122 -4.42 4.60 -14.90
C PRO A 122 -4.65 5.19 -16.29
N THR A 123 -5.67 6.04 -16.41
CA THR A 123 -5.92 6.80 -17.63
C THR A 123 -5.21 8.15 -17.56
N VAL A 124 -4.36 8.43 -18.55
CA VAL A 124 -3.65 9.71 -18.69
C VAL A 124 -4.46 10.68 -19.55
N TYR A 125 -4.43 11.96 -19.19
CA TYR A 125 -5.08 13.05 -19.88
C TYR A 125 -4.05 14.13 -20.22
N VAL A 126 -4.18 14.72 -21.41
CA VAL A 126 -3.37 15.85 -21.88
C VAL A 126 -4.31 16.99 -22.21
N ALA A 127 -4.15 18.14 -21.56
CA ALA A 127 -5.05 19.29 -21.65
C ALA A 127 -6.54 18.91 -21.44
N GLY A 128 -6.80 17.94 -20.55
CA GLY A 128 -8.14 17.44 -20.26
C GLY A 128 -8.67 16.36 -21.23
N VAL A 129 -7.92 16.01 -22.29
CA VAL A 129 -8.31 14.97 -23.25
C VAL A 129 -7.69 13.63 -22.86
N ALA A 130 -8.54 12.61 -22.67
CA ALA A 130 -8.11 11.24 -22.36
C ALA A 130 -7.25 10.67 -23.49
N GLN A 131 -6.07 10.18 -23.15
CA GLN A 131 -5.13 9.56 -24.06
C GLN A 131 -5.30 8.05 -24.05
N VAL A 132 -5.03 7.41 -25.19
CA VAL A 132 -5.14 5.95 -25.34
C VAL A 132 -3.79 5.29 -25.05
N ALA A 133 -3.75 4.43 -24.04
CA ALA A 133 -2.57 3.62 -23.73
C ALA A 133 -2.22 2.69 -24.92
N GLY A 134 -0.94 2.53 -25.22
CA GLY A 134 -0.42 1.79 -26.37
C GLY A 134 -0.33 2.58 -27.67
N THR A 135 -1.11 3.66 -27.82
CA THR A 135 -1.09 4.52 -29.01
C THR A 135 -0.42 5.86 -28.74
N ALA A 136 -0.90 6.57 -27.71
CA ALA A 136 -0.41 7.89 -27.33
C ALA A 136 0.70 7.82 -26.27
N TYR A 137 0.67 6.80 -25.41
CA TYR A 137 1.68 6.57 -24.39
C TYR A 137 1.77 5.10 -23.98
N VAL A 138 2.90 4.72 -23.40
CA VAL A 138 3.12 3.42 -22.73
C VAL A 138 3.30 3.68 -21.24
N LEU A 139 2.67 2.85 -20.40
CA LEU A 139 2.79 2.92 -18.94
C LEU A 139 3.52 1.67 -18.42
N SER A 140 4.58 1.87 -17.66
CA SER A 140 5.30 0.79 -16.96
C SER A 140 4.79 0.65 -15.52
N ALA A 141 4.83 -0.56 -14.94
CA ALA A 141 4.31 -0.88 -13.60
C ALA A 141 4.81 0.02 -12.44
N SER A 142 5.95 0.70 -12.60
CA SER A 142 6.48 1.68 -11.63
C SER A 142 5.81 3.05 -11.70
N GLY A 143 4.85 3.25 -12.60
CA GLY A 143 4.16 4.52 -12.83
C GLY A 143 4.85 5.44 -13.84
N LEU A 144 5.90 4.99 -14.54
CA LEU A 144 6.53 5.79 -15.60
C LEU A 144 5.68 5.75 -16.88
N VAL A 145 5.23 6.91 -17.33
CA VAL A 145 4.55 7.15 -18.60
C VAL A 145 5.57 7.59 -19.63
N THR A 146 5.55 6.96 -20.80
CA THR A 146 6.35 7.34 -21.98
C THR A 146 5.40 7.67 -23.13
N PHE A 147 5.29 8.93 -23.50
CA PHE A 147 4.51 9.38 -24.65
C PHE A 147 5.20 9.08 -25.97
N THR A 148 4.43 8.77 -27.00
CA THR A 148 4.94 8.57 -28.37
C THR A 148 5.28 9.87 -29.07
N ALA A 149 4.66 10.98 -28.65
CA ALA A 149 4.98 12.35 -29.07
C ALA A 149 5.06 13.26 -27.83
N ALA A 150 6.00 14.20 -27.83
CA ALA A 150 6.13 15.16 -26.72
C ALA A 150 4.86 16.02 -26.61
N PRO A 151 4.19 16.06 -25.44
CA PRO A 151 3.07 16.94 -25.19
C PRO A 151 3.41 18.42 -25.42
N ALA A 152 2.44 19.16 -25.97
CA ALA A 152 2.57 20.59 -26.27
C ALA A 152 2.98 21.42 -25.05
N ALA A 153 3.68 22.52 -25.28
CA ALA A 153 4.19 23.37 -24.22
C ALA A 153 3.01 24.00 -23.47
N GLY A 154 3.00 23.85 -22.15
CA GLY A 154 1.90 24.33 -21.32
C GLY A 154 0.69 23.40 -21.24
N ALA A 155 0.69 22.25 -21.95
CA ALA A 155 -0.39 21.28 -21.82
C ALA A 155 -0.37 20.63 -20.42
N ALA A 156 -1.46 20.79 -19.67
CA ALA A 156 -1.59 20.16 -18.35
C ALA A 156 -1.64 18.64 -18.50
N LEU A 157 -0.79 17.93 -17.76
CA LEU A 157 -0.75 16.47 -17.73
C LEU A 157 -1.37 15.98 -16.44
N THR A 158 -2.50 15.28 -16.55
CA THR A 158 -3.23 14.75 -15.41
C THR A 158 -3.54 13.26 -15.59
N PHE A 159 -3.75 12.54 -14.49
CA PHE A 159 -4.17 11.14 -14.57
C PHE A 159 -5.29 10.84 -13.58
N THR A 160 -6.05 9.79 -13.92
CA THR A 160 -7.08 9.23 -13.04
C THR A 160 -6.77 7.76 -12.86
N GLY A 161 -6.74 7.30 -11.62
CA GLY A 161 -6.40 5.92 -11.30
C GLY A 161 -6.69 5.60 -9.84
N ALA A 162 -6.79 4.31 -9.57
CA ALA A 162 -6.89 3.77 -8.22
C ALA A 162 -5.94 2.59 -8.07
N GLY A 163 -5.45 2.40 -6.86
CA GLY A 163 -4.58 1.30 -6.53
C GLY A 163 -4.69 0.89 -5.08
N GLU A 164 -4.22 -0.31 -4.82
CA GLU A 164 -4.22 -0.96 -3.54
C GLU A 164 -2.84 -1.57 -3.39
N LEU A 165 -2.08 -1.15 -2.38
CA LEU A 165 -0.81 -1.80 -2.12
C LEU A 165 -1.10 -3.17 -1.52
N VAL A 166 -0.60 -4.20 -2.18
CA VAL A 166 -0.66 -5.59 -1.71
C VAL A 166 0.68 -5.88 -1.06
N ALA A 167 0.69 -5.96 0.28
CA ALA A 167 1.88 -6.34 1.03
C ALA A 167 1.90 -7.85 1.25
N HIS A 168 3.10 -8.43 1.25
CA HIS A 168 3.31 -9.79 1.74
C HIS A 168 3.49 -9.73 3.25
N VAL A 169 2.58 -10.36 3.98
CA VAL A 169 2.58 -10.31 5.44
C VAL A 169 2.51 -11.71 6.04
N VAL A 170 3.06 -11.81 7.24
CA VAL A 170 2.91 -12.96 8.12
C VAL A 170 2.11 -12.54 9.36
N CYS A 171 1.30 -13.45 9.89
CA CYS A 171 0.59 -13.21 11.14
C CYS A 171 1.51 -13.58 12.31
N GLU A 172 1.86 -12.60 13.14
CA GLU A 172 2.69 -12.81 14.35
C GLU A 172 1.83 -13.35 15.50
N GLU A 173 0.66 -12.75 15.69
CA GLU A 173 -0.26 -13.07 16.77
C GLU A 173 -1.71 -12.75 16.38
N TRP A 174 -2.65 -13.48 16.98
CA TRP A 174 -4.06 -13.19 16.89
C TRP A 174 -4.76 -13.52 18.20
N HIS A 175 -5.81 -12.76 18.52
CA HIS A 175 -6.66 -12.96 19.68
C HIS A 175 -8.13 -12.96 19.26
N ARG A 176 -8.90 -13.86 19.84
CA ARG A 176 -10.35 -13.96 19.65
C ARG A 176 -11.05 -13.78 20.98
N THR A 177 -12.05 -12.91 21.02
CA THR A 177 -12.87 -12.62 22.20
C THR A 177 -14.34 -12.84 21.87
N ALA A 178 -15.04 -13.67 22.65
CA ALA A 178 -16.49 -13.82 22.52
C ALA A 178 -17.21 -12.67 23.24
N LYS A 179 -18.03 -11.89 22.52
CA LYS A 179 -18.81 -10.78 23.08
C LYS A 179 -20.26 -11.16 23.39
N GLY A 180 -20.79 -12.22 22.78
CA GLY A 180 -22.16 -12.68 23.00
C GLY A 180 -22.50 -13.91 22.14
N PHE A 181 -23.79 -14.22 22.02
CA PHE A 181 -24.25 -15.32 21.17
C PHE A 181 -23.97 -14.99 19.70
N ASN A 182 -23.14 -15.79 19.03
CA ASN A 182 -22.71 -15.59 17.64
C ASN A 182 -22.04 -14.24 17.33
N ALA A 183 -21.51 -13.54 18.34
CA ALA A 183 -20.77 -12.30 18.18
C ALA A 183 -19.36 -12.43 18.76
N TYR A 184 -18.35 -12.30 17.90
CA TYR A 184 -16.95 -12.40 18.25
C TYR A 184 -16.20 -11.15 17.80
N ASP A 185 -15.28 -10.69 18.65
CA ASP A 185 -14.23 -9.77 18.25
C ASP A 185 -12.97 -10.58 17.96
N PHE A 186 -12.21 -10.16 16.97
CA PHE A 186 -10.96 -10.75 16.56
C PHE A 186 -9.94 -9.64 16.36
N THR A 187 -8.75 -9.80 16.92
CA THR A 187 -7.62 -8.90 16.67
C THR A 187 -6.46 -9.71 16.12
N ALA A 188 -5.78 -9.19 15.11
CA ALA A 188 -4.63 -9.85 14.51
C ALA A 188 -3.53 -8.84 14.23
N THR A 189 -2.29 -9.24 14.49
CA THR A 189 -1.11 -8.44 14.19
C THR A 189 -0.39 -9.05 13.00
N PHE A 190 -0.35 -8.32 11.90
CA PHE A 190 0.36 -8.72 10.68
C PHE A 190 1.67 -7.94 10.59
N GLN A 191 2.75 -8.60 10.23
CA GLN A 191 4.04 -7.96 9.99
C GLN A 191 4.45 -8.17 8.54
N GLU A 192 4.91 -7.09 7.92
CA GLU A 192 5.51 -7.13 6.59
C GLU A 192 6.73 -8.05 6.60
N GLU A 193 6.77 -8.98 5.65
CA GLU A 193 7.95 -9.80 5.43
C GLU A 193 8.85 -9.12 4.39
N ALA A 194 10.08 -8.78 4.78
CA ALA A 194 11.08 -8.30 3.83
C ALA A 194 11.53 -9.46 2.96
N GLY A 195 10.99 -9.52 1.74
CA GLY A 195 11.51 -10.36 0.66
C GLY A 195 12.86 -9.91 0.15
#